data_AF-V4S0V4-F1
#
_entry.id   AF-V4S0V4-F1
#
_cell.length_a   1.000
_cell.length_b   1.000
_cell.length_c   1.000
_cell.angle_alpha   90.00
_cell.angle_beta   90.00
_cell.angle_gamma   90.00
#
_symmetry.space_group_name_H-M   'P 1'
#
loop_
_entity.id
_entity.type
_entity.pdbx_description
1 polymer ?
#
loop_
_entity_poly.entity_id
_entity_poly.type
_entity_poly.pdbx_seq_one_letter_code
_entity_poly.pdbx_strand_id
1 'polypeptide(L)'
;MDLFQPAAKRFKLSSPHCCASDNTPNSKPLLQVVSRKLPLSSKSSGSSSAITTSLTAEQQSRIEFNRYVAKSKRNLKACSQKVSKAKEEGSGYVKLEELLAEETWLEVLHGELQKPYAKRLCEFVEKEIKDSGVDIFPPQHLIFNALNTTPFDRVKAVIIGQDPYHGPGQAMGLSFSVPEGVKIPSSLANIFKEIHQDVGCRLPSHGNLEKWAVQGVLLLNTVLT
;
A
#
# COMPACT_ATOMS: atom_id res chain seq x y z
N MET A 1 -4.62 12.23 -5.47
CA MET A 1 -5.25 12.68 -4.20
C MET A 1 -4.59 11.88 -3.08
N ASP A 2 -3.32 12.25 -2.86
CA ASP A 2 -2.30 11.40 -2.27
C ASP A 2 -2.08 11.79 -0.81
N LEU A 3 -1.99 10.80 0.08
CA LEU A 3 -1.70 10.97 1.51
C LEU A 3 -0.31 11.57 1.78
N PHE A 4 0.52 11.67 0.76
CA PHE A 4 1.89 12.20 0.82
C PHE A 4 2.10 13.32 -0.20
N GLN A 5 1.30 14.38 -0.15
CA GLN A 5 1.73 15.65 -0.75
C GLN A 5 2.51 16.45 0.29
N PRO A 6 3.83 16.68 0.10
CA PRO A 6 4.59 17.62 0.92
C PRO A 6 3.96 19.01 0.80
N ALA A 7 3.89 19.76 1.90
CA ALA A 7 3.43 21.14 1.85
C ALA A 7 4.34 21.95 0.91
N ALA A 8 3.78 22.49 -0.18
CA ALA A 8 4.50 23.39 -1.07
C ALA A 8 4.98 24.61 -0.25
N LYS A 9 6.30 24.77 -0.10
CA LYS A 9 6.91 25.96 0.50
C LYS A 9 6.51 27.17 -0.34
N ARG A 10 5.56 27.98 0.17
CA ARG A 10 5.32 29.34 -0.32
C ARG A 10 6.56 30.18 -0.01
N PHE A 11 7.44 30.34 -1.00
CA PHE A 11 8.39 31.44 -1.01
C PHE A 11 7.57 32.74 -1.08
N LYS A 12 7.52 33.49 0.02
CA LYS A 12 7.12 34.90 -0.05
C LYS A 12 8.24 35.64 -0.79
N LEU A 13 7.93 36.11 -2.00
CA LEU A 13 8.69 37.18 -2.62
C LEU A 13 8.57 38.41 -1.72
N SER A 14 9.70 38.84 -1.16
CA SER A 14 9.91 40.22 -0.75
C SER A 14 11.16 40.73 -1.46
N SER A 15 10.99 41.80 -2.23
CA SER A 15 12.07 42.63 -2.80
C SER A 15 11.81 44.08 -2.39
N PRO A 16 12.76 45.00 -2.52
CA PRO A 16 14.19 44.90 -2.19
C PRO A 16 14.64 46.06 -1.28
N HIS A 17 15.74 45.89 -0.55
CA HIS A 17 16.49 47.03 0.01
C HIS A 17 17.91 47.03 -0.57
N CYS A 18 18.27 48.18 -1.15
CA CYS A 18 19.57 48.53 -1.70
C CYS A 18 20.68 48.49 -0.64
N CYS A 19 21.88 48.07 -1.05
CA CYS A 19 23.14 48.74 -0.70
C CYS A 19 24.23 48.32 -1.70
N ALA A 20 25.05 49.29 -2.08
CA ALA A 20 26.04 49.25 -3.14
C ALA A 20 27.36 48.57 -2.74
N SER A 21 28.11 48.04 -3.71
CA SER A 21 29.58 48.13 -3.78
C SER A 21 30.11 47.71 -5.16
N ASP A 22 30.98 48.55 -5.73
CA ASP A 22 31.80 48.32 -6.91
C ASP A 22 32.94 47.31 -6.66
N ASN A 23 33.22 46.45 -7.65
CA ASN A 23 34.47 46.43 -8.43
C ASN A 23 34.71 45.09 -9.17
N THR A 24 35.22 45.23 -10.40
CA THR A 24 35.72 44.23 -11.37
C THR A 24 37.08 43.62 -10.92
N PRO A 25 37.72 42.61 -11.57
CA PRO A 25 37.72 42.33 -13.03
C PRO A 25 37.85 40.88 -13.56
N ASN A 26 37.35 40.73 -14.79
CA ASN A 26 37.94 40.09 -16.00
C ASN A 26 39.03 38.99 -15.84
N SER A 27 38.82 37.81 -16.44
CA SER A 27 39.61 37.28 -17.59
C SER A 27 39.34 35.79 -17.90
N LYS A 28 39.18 35.52 -19.21
CA LYS A 28 39.08 34.24 -19.96
C LYS A 28 40.45 33.45 -19.95
N PRO A 29 40.66 32.25 -20.58
CA PRO A 29 39.94 31.72 -21.76
C PRO A 29 39.79 30.18 -21.99
N LEU A 30 38.88 29.89 -22.95
CA LEU A 30 38.90 28.93 -24.06
C LEU A 30 39.64 27.58 -23.94
N LEU A 31 38.91 26.50 -24.22
CA LEU A 31 39.33 25.50 -25.23
C LEU A 31 38.16 25.12 -26.13
N GLN A 32 38.43 25.20 -27.43
CA GLN A 32 37.56 24.94 -28.57
C GLN A 32 38.16 23.74 -29.30
N VAL A 33 37.37 22.71 -29.61
CA VAL A 33 37.78 21.65 -30.54
C VAL A 33 36.73 21.49 -31.64
N VAL A 34 37.09 22.09 -32.77
CA VAL A 34 37.02 21.65 -34.17
C VAL A 34 35.81 20.83 -34.67
N SER A 35 35.21 21.41 -35.71
CA SER A 35 34.15 20.97 -36.61
C SER A 35 34.43 19.70 -37.41
N ARG A 36 33.36 19.06 -37.91
CA ARG A 36 33.24 18.56 -39.31
C ARG A 36 31.77 18.55 -39.76
N LYS A 37 31.53 19.01 -40.99
CA LYS A 37 30.23 19.22 -41.66
C LYS A 37 29.95 18.10 -42.69
N LEU A 38 28.69 17.62 -42.70
CA LEU A 38 27.79 17.30 -43.84
C LEU A 38 28.15 16.12 -44.80
N PRO A 39 27.18 15.45 -45.49
CA PRO A 39 25.97 16.04 -46.08
C PRO A 39 24.63 15.28 -45.95
N LEU A 40 23.58 16.02 -46.31
CA LEU A 40 22.18 15.64 -46.49
C LEU A 40 21.98 14.93 -47.84
N SER A 41 21.16 13.87 -47.88
CA SER A 41 20.46 13.45 -49.10
C SER A 41 19.14 12.77 -48.74
N SER A 42 18.11 13.17 -49.48
CA SER A 42 16.68 12.92 -49.30
C SER A 42 16.22 11.59 -49.92
N LYS A 43 15.18 10.98 -49.33
CA LYS A 43 13.88 10.73 -49.99
C LYS A 43 12.89 10.00 -49.06
N SER A 44 11.65 10.42 -49.22
CA SER A 44 10.42 10.11 -48.52
C SER A 44 9.79 8.77 -48.90
N SER A 45 9.20 8.07 -47.92
CA SER A 45 7.98 7.25 -48.13
C SER A 45 7.39 6.78 -46.79
N GLY A 46 6.09 7.01 -46.60
CA GLY A 46 5.28 6.21 -45.67
C GLY A 46 5.08 6.80 -44.27
N SER A 47 4.23 7.82 -44.18
CA SER A 47 3.54 8.20 -42.94
C SER A 47 2.70 7.04 -42.44
N SER A 48 3.13 6.42 -41.35
CA SER A 48 2.23 5.86 -40.34
C SER A 48 2.94 6.00 -39.01
N SER A 49 3.09 7.24 -38.55
CA SER A 49 3.46 7.53 -37.17
C SER A 49 2.33 7.00 -36.28
N ALA A 50 2.44 5.74 -35.86
CA ALA A 50 1.65 5.21 -34.77
C ALA A 50 1.90 6.15 -33.58
N ILE A 51 0.90 6.97 -33.27
CA ILE A 51 0.89 7.82 -32.08
C ILE A 51 0.86 6.84 -30.91
N THR A 52 2.04 6.43 -30.45
CA THR A 52 2.23 5.78 -29.17
C THR A 52 2.14 6.89 -28.15
N THR A 53 0.92 7.21 -27.72
CA THR A 53 0.70 8.11 -26.57
C THR A 53 1.26 7.41 -25.33
N SER A 54 2.55 7.60 -25.08
CA SER A 54 3.23 7.09 -23.90
C SER A 54 2.62 7.77 -22.67
N LEU A 55 1.98 6.97 -21.81
CA LEU A 55 1.46 7.43 -20.51
C LEU A 55 2.59 8.08 -19.69
N THR A 56 2.26 9.14 -18.95
CA THR A 56 3.20 9.74 -17.97
C THR A 56 3.46 8.77 -16.83
N ALA A 57 4.58 8.94 -16.12
CA ALA A 57 4.91 8.12 -14.95
C ALA A 57 3.81 8.20 -13.85
N GLU A 58 3.21 9.38 -13.67
CA GLU A 58 2.09 9.57 -12.74
C GLU A 58 0.85 8.79 -13.18
N GLN A 59 0.52 8.81 -14.47
CA GLN A 59 -0.59 8.03 -15.02
C GLN A 59 -0.36 6.53 -14.83
N GLN A 60 0.86 6.05 -15.11
CA GLN A 60 1.23 4.65 -14.89
C GLN A 60 1.09 4.25 -13.42
N SER A 61 1.63 5.07 -12.50
CA SER A 61 1.52 4.83 -11.06
C SER A 61 0.06 4.81 -10.59
N ARG A 62 -0.81 5.67 -11.13
CA ARG A 62 -2.23 5.71 -10.78
C ARG A 62 -2.97 4.47 -11.27
N ILE A 63 -2.71 4.06 -12.51
CA ILE A 63 -3.28 2.85 -13.10
C ILE A 63 -2.86 1.62 -12.28
N GLU A 64 -1.58 1.53 -11.94
CA GLU A 64 -1.05 0.44 -11.14
C GLU A 64 -1.69 0.41 -9.73
N PHE A 65 -1.76 1.55 -9.05
CA PHE A 65 -2.42 1.66 -7.75
C PHE A 65 -3.86 1.17 -7.83
N ASN A 66 -4.64 1.66 -8.80
CA ASN A 66 -6.04 1.27 -8.99
C ASN A 66 -6.20 -0.23 -9.31
N ARG A 67 -5.26 -0.82 -10.07
CA ARG A 67 -5.22 -2.26 -10.32
C ARG A 67 -5.14 -3.04 -9.02
N TYR A 68 -4.26 -2.64 -8.11
CA TYR A 68 -4.09 -3.33 -6.82
C TYR A 68 -5.23 -3.05 -5.83
N VAL A 69 -5.83 -1.85 -5.85
CA VAL A 69 -7.10 -1.61 -5.15
C VAL A 69 -8.17 -2.59 -5.63
N ALA A 70 -8.32 -2.77 -6.94
CA ALA A 70 -9.31 -3.69 -7.51
C ALA A 70 -9.01 -5.16 -7.14
N LYS A 71 -7.73 -5.56 -7.13
CA LYS A 71 -7.30 -6.90 -6.69
C LYS A 71 -7.63 -7.13 -5.21
N SER A 72 -7.25 -6.21 -4.32
CA SER A 72 -7.58 -6.28 -2.88
C SER A 72 -9.09 -6.44 -2.65
N LYS A 73 -9.90 -5.61 -3.32
CA LYS A 73 -11.37 -5.69 -3.21
C LYS A 73 -11.95 -7.01 -3.71
N ARG A 74 -11.38 -7.58 -4.78
CA ARG A 74 -11.79 -8.90 -5.29
C ARG A 74 -11.48 -10.00 -4.27
N ASN A 75 -10.27 -9.99 -3.70
CA ASN A 75 -9.85 -10.95 -2.68
C ASN A 75 -10.76 -10.87 -1.45
N LEU A 76 -11.00 -9.66 -0.94
CA LEU A 76 -11.90 -9.41 0.18
C LEU A 76 -13.31 -9.94 -0.12
N LYS A 77 -13.87 -9.62 -1.30
CA LYS A 77 -15.19 -10.09 -1.72
C LYS A 77 -15.27 -11.62 -1.76
N ALA A 78 -14.24 -12.29 -2.28
CA ALA A 78 -14.19 -13.75 -2.34
C ALA A 78 -14.21 -14.36 -0.92
N CYS A 79 -13.40 -13.83 0.00
CA CYS A 79 -13.41 -14.29 1.39
C CYS A 79 -14.74 -14.02 2.09
N SER A 80 -15.34 -12.83 1.91
CA SER A 80 -16.66 -12.52 2.45
C SER A 80 -17.74 -13.47 1.92
N GLN A 81 -17.72 -13.80 0.62
CA GLN A 81 -18.66 -14.74 0.02
C GLN A 81 -18.53 -16.16 0.60
N LYS A 82 -17.30 -16.64 0.82
CA LYS A 82 -17.06 -17.94 1.46
C LYS A 82 -17.65 -17.97 2.88
N VAL A 83 -17.44 -16.91 3.65
CA VAL A 83 -17.97 -16.81 5.02
C VAL A 83 -19.49 -16.72 5.03
N SER A 84 -20.10 -15.95 4.13
CA SER A 84 -21.56 -15.92 3.98
C SER A 84 -22.13 -17.30 3.63
N LYS A 85 -21.52 -17.98 2.64
CA LYS A 85 -21.93 -19.32 2.23
C LYS A 85 -21.82 -20.34 3.38
N ALA A 86 -20.71 -20.34 4.13
CA ALA A 86 -20.54 -21.25 5.25
C ALA A 86 -21.54 -21.02 6.41
N LYS A 87 -22.02 -19.77 6.57
CA LYS A 87 -23.11 -19.46 7.50
C LYS A 87 -24.45 -20.00 7.02
N GLU A 88 -24.74 -19.88 5.73
CA GLU A 88 -25.96 -20.42 5.11
C GLU A 88 -26.01 -21.95 5.16
N GLU A 89 -24.86 -22.61 4.99
CA GLU A 89 -24.72 -24.08 5.04
C GLU A 89 -24.68 -24.65 6.47
N GLY A 90 -24.75 -23.81 7.51
CA GLY A 90 -24.78 -24.23 8.92
C GLY A 90 -23.43 -24.68 9.50
N SER A 91 -22.33 -24.55 8.75
CA SER A 91 -20.97 -24.79 9.25
C SER A 91 -20.55 -23.74 10.28
N GLY A 92 -20.91 -22.47 10.03
CA GLY A 92 -20.55 -21.33 10.87
C GLY A 92 -19.10 -20.84 10.72
N TYR A 93 -18.22 -21.61 10.07
CA TYR A 93 -16.84 -21.26 9.79
C TYR A 93 -16.38 -21.70 8.40
N VAL A 94 -15.33 -21.05 7.91
CA VAL A 94 -14.58 -21.39 6.69
C VAL A 94 -13.21 -21.91 7.09
N LYS A 95 -12.71 -22.93 6.38
CA LYS A 95 -11.34 -23.41 6.57
C LYS A 95 -10.34 -22.27 6.42
N LEU A 96 -9.38 -22.18 7.33
CA LEU A 96 -8.52 -21.01 7.41
C LEU A 96 -7.74 -20.82 6.10
N GLU A 97 -7.24 -21.89 5.48
CA GLU A 97 -6.49 -21.84 4.23
C GLU A 97 -7.32 -21.28 3.05
N GLU A 98 -8.65 -21.41 3.10
CA GLU A 98 -9.53 -20.87 2.07
C GLU A 98 -9.72 -19.34 2.19
N LEU A 99 -9.32 -18.74 3.32
CA LEU A 99 -9.39 -17.30 3.54
C LEU A 99 -8.17 -16.55 3.00
N LEU A 100 -7.11 -17.26 2.57
CA LEU A 100 -5.99 -16.69 1.83
C LEU A 100 -6.31 -16.74 0.33
N ALA A 101 -6.65 -15.59 -0.25
CA ALA A 101 -7.09 -15.46 -1.63
C ALA A 101 -6.01 -14.89 -2.57
N GLU A 102 -4.94 -14.33 -2.02
CA GLU A 102 -3.86 -13.76 -2.81
C GLU A 102 -2.94 -14.85 -3.36
N GLU A 103 -2.90 -14.96 -4.69
CA GLU A 103 -2.24 -16.04 -5.44
C GLU A 103 -0.74 -16.15 -5.15
N THR A 104 -0.02 -15.02 -5.04
CA THR A 104 1.44 -15.05 -4.83
C THR A 104 1.80 -15.50 -3.41
N TRP A 105 0.97 -15.16 -2.42
CA TRP A 105 1.11 -15.71 -1.07
C TRP A 105 0.72 -17.18 -0.99
N LEU A 106 -0.31 -17.62 -1.71
CA LEU A 106 -0.68 -19.03 -1.79
C LEU A 106 0.49 -19.87 -2.33
N GLU A 107 1.17 -19.40 -3.38
CA GLU A 107 2.33 -20.06 -3.96
C GLU A 107 3.48 -20.19 -2.94
N VAL A 108 3.84 -19.09 -2.27
CA VAL A 108 4.97 -19.05 -1.34
C VAL A 108 4.70 -19.80 -0.04
N LEU A 109 3.48 -19.72 0.49
CA LEU A 109 3.10 -20.32 1.76
C LEU A 109 2.56 -21.74 1.63
N HIS A 110 2.38 -22.28 0.41
CA HIS A 110 1.82 -23.61 0.21
C HIS A 110 2.52 -24.67 1.08
N GLY A 111 3.84 -24.74 1.01
CA GLY A 111 4.63 -25.70 1.80
C GLY A 111 4.53 -25.47 3.31
N GLU A 112 4.44 -24.21 3.74
CA GLU A 112 4.35 -23.83 5.15
C GLU A 112 3.00 -24.25 5.76
N LEU A 113 1.90 -23.98 5.05
CA LEU A 113 0.55 -24.34 5.47
C LEU A 113 0.33 -25.86 5.52
N GLN A 114 1.13 -26.64 4.79
CA GLN A 114 1.06 -28.11 4.85
C GLN A 114 1.77 -28.71 6.08
N LYS A 115 2.58 -27.92 6.82
CA LYS A 115 3.33 -28.45 7.96
C LYS A 115 2.38 -28.86 9.11
N PRO A 116 2.72 -29.89 9.89
CA PRO A 116 1.84 -30.39 10.95
C PRO A 116 1.43 -29.35 12.00
N TYR A 117 2.31 -28.41 12.37
CA TYR A 117 1.93 -27.36 13.32
C TYR A 117 0.97 -26.34 12.72
N ALA A 118 1.08 -26.05 11.42
CA ALA A 118 0.19 -25.10 10.74
C ALA A 118 -1.23 -25.67 10.66
N LYS A 119 -1.35 -26.96 10.30
CA LYS A 119 -2.64 -27.67 10.32
C LYS A 119 -3.27 -27.68 11.70
N ARG A 120 -2.51 -28.02 12.74
CA ARG A 120 -2.99 -27.97 14.13
C ARG A 120 -3.42 -26.57 14.57
N LEU A 121 -2.72 -25.53 14.10
CA LEU A 121 -3.09 -24.14 14.37
C LEU A 121 -4.39 -23.76 13.67
N CYS A 122 -4.57 -24.14 12.40
CA CYS A 122 -5.80 -23.90 11.65
C CYS A 122 -6.98 -24.60 12.34
N GLU A 123 -6.84 -25.88 12.68
CA GLU A 123 -7.86 -26.66 13.41
C GLU A 123 -8.21 -26.04 14.77
N PHE A 124 -7.21 -25.53 15.50
CA PHE A 124 -7.44 -24.81 16.76
C PHE A 124 -8.29 -23.56 16.55
N VAL A 125 -7.90 -22.69 15.62
CA VAL A 125 -8.62 -21.43 15.35
C VAL A 125 -10.03 -21.70 14.81
N GLU A 126 -10.18 -22.67 13.91
CA GLU A 126 -11.48 -23.08 13.37
C GLU A 126 -12.42 -23.59 14.46
N LYS A 127 -11.89 -24.38 15.40
CA LYS A 127 -12.64 -24.86 16.57
C LYS A 127 -13.05 -23.70 17.48
N GLU A 128 -12.15 -22.77 17.78
CA GLU A 128 -12.48 -21.61 18.60
C GLU A 128 -13.58 -20.75 17.95
N ILE A 129 -13.51 -20.54 16.62
CA ILE A 129 -14.53 -19.81 15.86
C ILE A 129 -15.90 -20.50 15.93
N LYS A 130 -15.91 -21.83 15.88
CA LYS A 130 -17.14 -22.61 15.82
C LYS A 130 -17.79 -22.83 17.19
N ASP A 131 -16.97 -23.19 18.19
CA ASP A 131 -17.46 -23.85 19.41
C ASP A 131 -17.27 -23.01 20.69
N SER A 132 -16.42 -21.97 20.69
CA SER A 132 -16.06 -21.26 21.94
C SER A 132 -17.19 -20.39 22.50
N GLY A 133 -18.05 -19.85 21.63
CA GLY A 133 -19.04 -18.83 21.98
C GLY A 133 -18.42 -17.46 22.33
N VAL A 134 -17.12 -17.27 22.10
CA VAL A 134 -16.40 -16.01 22.30
C VAL A 134 -16.26 -15.26 20.97
N ASP A 135 -16.32 -13.94 21.02
CA ASP A 135 -16.06 -13.10 19.86
C ASP A 135 -14.57 -13.17 19.46
N ILE A 136 -14.30 -13.66 18.25
CA ILE A 136 -12.96 -13.71 17.66
C ILE A 136 -12.81 -12.58 16.64
N PHE A 137 -11.71 -11.84 16.75
CA PHE A 137 -11.42 -10.68 15.91
C PHE A 137 -10.11 -10.83 15.15
N PRO A 138 -10.03 -10.38 13.88
CA PRO A 138 -11.09 -9.76 13.11
C PRO A 138 -12.11 -10.81 12.61
N PRO A 139 -13.25 -10.39 12.04
CA PRO A 139 -14.14 -11.30 11.32
C PRO A 139 -13.39 -12.21 10.34
N GLN A 140 -13.79 -13.47 10.22
CA GLN A 140 -13.07 -14.52 9.45
C GLN A 140 -12.51 -14.05 8.09
N HIS A 141 -13.33 -13.37 7.29
CA HIS A 141 -12.94 -12.87 5.96
C HIS A 141 -11.81 -11.82 5.96
N LEU A 142 -11.42 -11.32 7.13
CA LEU A 142 -10.36 -10.35 7.35
C LEU A 142 -9.12 -10.94 8.04
N ILE A 143 -9.11 -12.21 8.46
CA ILE A 143 -7.96 -12.79 9.19
C ILE A 143 -6.66 -12.66 8.38
N PHE A 144 -6.71 -12.94 7.08
CA PHE A 144 -5.58 -12.77 6.16
C PHE A 144 -5.63 -11.48 5.36
N ASN A 145 -6.31 -10.42 5.82
CA ASN A 145 -6.46 -9.18 5.05
C ASN A 145 -5.11 -8.55 4.68
N ALA A 146 -4.12 -8.55 5.58
CA ALA A 146 -2.76 -8.06 5.30
C ALA A 146 -2.12 -8.72 4.07
N LEU A 147 -2.22 -10.05 3.98
CA LEU A 147 -1.72 -10.84 2.85
C LEU A 147 -2.60 -10.65 1.61
N ASN A 148 -3.92 -10.59 1.80
CA ASN A 148 -4.89 -10.42 0.72
C ASN A 148 -4.84 -9.06 0.03
N THR A 149 -4.42 -8.02 0.74
CA THR A 149 -4.26 -6.66 0.21
C THR A 149 -2.87 -6.39 -0.36
N THR A 150 -1.84 -7.10 0.13
CA THR A 150 -0.42 -6.82 -0.20
C THR A 150 0.21 -8.02 -0.89
N PRO A 151 0.25 -8.10 -2.23
CA PRO A 151 0.89 -9.22 -2.94
C PRO A 151 2.35 -9.42 -2.54
N PHE A 152 2.79 -10.68 -2.46
CA PHE A 152 4.12 -11.06 -1.99
C PHE A 152 5.24 -10.39 -2.78
N ASP A 153 5.12 -10.41 -4.11
CA ASP A 153 6.07 -9.82 -5.07
C ASP A 153 6.12 -8.28 -5.04
N ARG A 154 5.23 -7.65 -4.26
CA ARG A 154 5.06 -6.20 -4.17
C ARG A 154 5.36 -5.64 -2.79
N VAL A 155 5.73 -6.48 -1.82
CA VAL A 155 6.12 -6.03 -0.49
C VAL A 155 7.39 -5.16 -0.60
N LYS A 156 7.30 -3.93 -0.08
CA LYS A 156 8.40 -2.95 -0.03
C LYS A 156 8.84 -2.67 1.40
N ALA A 157 7.90 -2.77 2.34
CA ALA A 157 8.14 -2.59 3.77
C ALA A 157 7.24 -3.53 4.55
N VAL A 158 7.69 -3.94 5.73
CA VAL A 158 6.91 -4.76 6.67
C VAL A 158 6.82 -3.99 7.98
N ILE A 159 5.60 -3.77 8.45
CA ILE A 159 5.30 -3.20 9.75
C ILE A 159 4.62 -4.29 10.58
N ILE A 160 5.19 -4.56 11.75
CA ILE A 160 4.73 -5.63 12.63
C ILE A 160 3.96 -5.04 13.81
N GLY A 161 2.71 -5.47 13.98
CA GLY A 161 1.95 -5.28 15.20
C GLY A 161 1.99 -6.53 16.09
N GLN A 162 1.50 -6.41 17.32
CA GLN A 162 1.45 -7.53 18.26
C GLN A 162 0.22 -8.41 17.98
N ASP A 163 -0.95 -7.90 18.32
CA ASP A 163 -2.26 -8.55 18.25
C ASP A 163 -3.31 -7.63 17.61
N PRO A 164 -4.45 -8.16 17.13
CA PRO A 164 -5.55 -7.35 16.62
C PRO A 164 -6.19 -6.50 17.71
N TYR A 165 -6.79 -5.37 17.34
CA TYR A 165 -7.64 -4.62 18.29
C TYR A 165 -8.83 -5.48 18.75
N HIS A 166 -9.05 -5.54 20.05
CA HIS A 166 -10.09 -6.38 20.66
C HIS A 166 -11.49 -5.75 20.69
N GLY A 167 -11.64 -4.48 20.29
CA GLY A 167 -12.93 -3.81 20.30
C GLY A 167 -13.81 -4.25 19.12
N PRO A 168 -15.13 -4.46 19.30
CA PRO A 168 -16.03 -4.82 18.22
C PRO A 168 -15.95 -3.83 17.05
N GLY A 169 -15.71 -4.36 15.85
CA GLY A 169 -15.59 -3.57 14.62
C GLY A 169 -14.29 -2.77 14.47
N GLN A 170 -13.32 -2.91 15.38
CA GLN A 170 -12.03 -2.21 15.28
C GLN A 170 -11.01 -2.96 14.42
N ALA A 171 -10.83 -4.26 14.67
CA ALA A 171 -9.86 -5.05 13.91
C ALA A 171 -10.34 -5.27 12.47
N MET A 172 -9.47 -4.89 11.53
CA MET A 172 -9.71 -5.06 10.09
C MET A 172 -8.64 -5.89 9.39
N GLY A 173 -7.88 -6.69 10.14
CA GLY A 173 -6.85 -7.59 9.60
C GLY A 173 -5.60 -6.90 9.04
N LEU A 174 -5.40 -5.63 9.36
CA LEU A 174 -4.19 -4.85 9.06
C LEU A 174 -3.67 -4.27 10.38
N SER A 175 -2.39 -4.50 10.72
CA SER A 175 -1.79 -3.98 11.95
C SER A 175 -1.98 -2.46 12.06
N PHE A 176 -2.29 -1.96 13.25
CA PHE A 176 -2.57 -0.55 13.57
C PHE A 176 -3.80 0.09 12.90
N SER A 177 -4.32 -0.47 11.82
CA SER A 177 -5.43 0.08 11.04
C SER A 177 -6.79 -0.16 11.70
N VAL A 178 -7.70 0.80 11.56
CA VAL A 178 -9.12 0.66 11.92
C VAL A 178 -10.02 1.14 10.77
N PRO A 179 -11.25 0.61 10.62
CA PRO A 179 -12.19 1.09 9.61
C PRO A 179 -12.48 2.60 9.70
N GLU A 180 -12.89 3.19 8.58
CA GLU A 180 -13.35 4.58 8.59
C GLU A 180 -14.58 4.74 9.50
N GLY A 181 -14.66 5.86 10.22
CA GLY A 181 -15.69 6.10 11.24
C GLY A 181 -15.36 5.53 12.62
N VAL A 182 -14.40 4.62 12.74
CA VAL A 182 -13.89 4.14 14.04
C VAL A 182 -12.90 5.16 14.60
N LYS A 183 -12.97 5.40 15.92
CA LYS A 183 -12.04 6.28 16.63
C LYS A 183 -10.60 5.81 16.42
N ILE A 184 -9.73 6.74 16.04
CA ILE A 184 -8.29 6.48 15.86
C ILE A 184 -7.69 6.03 17.20
N PRO A 185 -7.10 4.82 17.29
CA PRO A 185 -6.45 4.34 18.50
C PRO A 185 -5.20 5.16 18.86
N SER A 186 -4.81 5.16 20.13
CA SER A 186 -3.66 5.94 20.63
C SER A 186 -2.35 5.59 19.92
N SER A 187 -2.09 4.30 19.67
CA SER A 187 -0.91 3.83 18.94
C SER A 187 -0.85 4.42 17.54
N LEU A 188 -1.97 4.38 16.79
CA LEU A 188 -2.03 4.96 15.45
C LEU A 188 -1.94 6.50 15.47
N ALA A 189 -2.53 7.15 16.47
CA ALA A 189 -2.42 8.60 16.64
C ALA A 189 -0.95 9.02 16.87
N ASN A 190 -0.17 8.21 17.59
CA ASN A 190 1.26 8.46 17.79
C ASN A 190 2.06 8.27 16.49
N ILE A 191 1.74 7.23 15.69
CA ILE A 191 2.32 7.06 14.35
C ILE A 191 2.04 8.29 13.48
N PHE A 192 0.80 8.78 13.43
CA PHE A 192 0.49 9.98 12.64
C PHE A 192 1.21 11.24 13.13
N LYS A 193 1.36 11.42 14.45
CA LYS A 193 2.16 12.52 15.00
C LYS A 193 3.61 12.45 14.54
N GLU A 194 4.22 11.26 14.60
CA GLU A 194 5.60 11.04 14.17
C GLU A 194 5.78 11.36 12.68
N ILE A 195 4.91 10.83 11.81
CA ILE A 195 4.98 11.08 10.36
C ILE A 195 4.79 12.58 10.07
N HIS A 196 3.91 13.27 10.79
CA HIS A 196 3.76 14.71 10.66
C HIS A 196 5.03 15.48 11.07
N GLN A 197 5.66 15.08 12.17
CA GLN A 197 6.87 15.74 12.67
C GLN A 197 8.09 15.49 11.77
N ASP A 198 8.24 14.26 11.27
CA ASP A 198 9.39 13.85 10.46
C ASP A 198 9.29 14.39 9.01
N VAL A 199 8.17 14.13 8.32
CA VAL A 199 8.04 14.43 6.88
C VAL A 199 7.00 15.51 6.55
N GLY A 200 6.39 16.13 7.55
CA GLY A 200 5.45 17.25 7.35
C GLY A 200 4.13 16.84 6.69
N CYS A 201 3.74 15.56 6.76
CA CYS A 201 2.50 15.08 6.13
C CYS A 201 1.27 15.67 6.82
N ARG A 202 0.13 15.77 6.11
CA ARG A 202 -1.13 16.13 6.74
C ARG A 202 -1.65 14.95 7.56
N LEU A 203 -2.10 15.22 8.80
CA LEU A 203 -2.73 14.21 9.65
C LEU A 203 -4.05 13.72 9.00
N PRO A 204 -4.20 12.41 8.78
CA PRO A 204 -5.46 11.83 8.29
C PRO A 204 -6.60 12.00 9.30
N SER A 205 -7.83 12.09 8.82
CA SER A 205 -9.04 12.16 9.65
C SER A 205 -9.63 10.79 10.00
N HIS A 206 -9.04 9.70 9.50
CA HIS A 206 -9.49 8.33 9.72
C HIS A 206 -8.28 7.40 9.98
N GLY A 207 -8.54 6.23 10.57
CA GLY A 207 -7.50 5.25 10.90
C GLY A 207 -7.26 4.14 9.86
N ASN A 208 -7.93 4.19 8.71
CA ASN A 208 -7.80 3.16 7.67
C ASN A 208 -6.48 3.31 6.88
N LEU A 209 -5.63 2.29 6.98
CA LEU A 209 -4.31 2.19 6.34
C LEU A 209 -4.28 1.31 5.09
N GLU A 210 -5.42 0.89 4.54
CA GLU A 210 -5.50 0.03 3.34
C GLU A 210 -4.71 0.61 2.16
N LYS A 211 -4.66 1.94 2.03
CA LYS A 211 -3.87 2.60 0.98
C LYS A 211 -2.36 2.31 1.08
N TRP A 212 -1.82 2.14 2.28
CA TRP A 212 -0.42 1.74 2.46
C TRP A 212 -0.21 0.28 2.06
N ALA A 213 -1.13 -0.61 2.45
CA ALA A 213 -1.09 -2.01 2.07
C ALA A 213 -1.11 -2.20 0.55
N VAL A 214 -2.01 -1.52 -0.15
CA VAL A 214 -2.07 -1.51 -1.63
C VAL A 214 -0.78 -0.99 -2.28
N GLN A 215 -0.05 -0.11 -1.60
CA GLN A 215 1.22 0.44 -2.08
C GLN A 215 2.44 -0.47 -1.82
N GLY A 216 2.25 -1.59 -1.10
CA GLY A 216 3.29 -2.57 -0.79
C GLY A 216 3.77 -2.56 0.66
N VAL A 217 3.05 -1.93 1.60
CA VAL A 217 3.39 -1.99 3.03
C VAL A 217 2.63 -3.14 3.68
N LEU A 218 3.32 -4.23 3.99
CA LEU A 218 2.71 -5.35 4.69
C LEU A 218 2.50 -5.00 6.17
N LEU A 219 1.24 -4.77 6.53
CA LEU A 219 0.79 -4.41 7.89
C LEU A 219 0.33 -5.67 8.64
N LEU A 220 1.25 -6.43 9.22
CA LEU A 220 1.00 -7.77 9.75
C LEU A 220 1.11 -7.81 11.28
N ASN A 221 0.13 -8.39 11.95
CA ASN A 221 0.26 -8.68 13.39
C ASN A 221 0.99 -10.02 13.60
N THR A 222 1.75 -10.16 14.69
CA THR A 222 2.36 -11.45 15.06
C THR A 222 1.33 -12.51 15.46
N VAL A 223 0.17 -12.07 15.97
CA VAL A 223 -1.01 -12.89 16.23
C VAL A 223 -2.15 -12.36 15.38
N LEU A 224 -2.87 -13.24 14.69
CA LEU A 224 -3.88 -12.84 13.69
C LEU A 224 -5.33 -12.88 14.20
N THR A 225 -5.57 -13.49 15.36
CA THR A 225 -6.88 -13.67 15.99
C THR A 225 -6.81 -13.61 17.50
#